data_AF-A0A5J6P9H3-F1
#
_entry.id   AF-A0A5J6P9H3-F1
#
_cell.length_a   1.000
_cell.length_b   1.000
_cell.length_c   1.000
_cell.angle_alpha   90.00
_cell.angle_beta   90.00
_cell.angle_gamma   90.00
#
_symmetry.space_group_name_H-M   'P 1'
#
loop_
_entity.id
_entity.type
_entity.pdbx_description
1 polymer ?
#
loop_
_entity_poly.entity_id
_entity_poly.type
_entity_poly.pdbx_seq_one_letter_code
_entity_poly.pdbx_strand_id
1 'polypeptide(L)'
;MNIFFYRSFSALTFMKVFFCGLGATLVMDFLNKVGALLGWVYRMDLNFLGCVFNGWINGVYEFKTPAELLASGGTKLQGMVGHYLIGVFFAILLFIVSRIFLLNKREVAAAALVLGLSAAVFSLIIIFPSTGLGIYGWKGGVGLFGTSLYNHLAYGFGLAIFFHFTHLVDVNKS
;
A
#
# COMPACT_ATOMS: atom_id res chain seq x y z
N MET A 1 28.18 21.90 5.72
CA MET A 1 27.03 21.04 6.07
C MET A 1 25.77 21.82 5.72
N ASN A 2 25.11 21.47 4.60
CA ASN A 2 24.22 22.38 3.88
C ASN A 2 22.86 22.60 4.58
N ILE A 3 22.54 23.88 4.82
CA ILE A 3 21.27 24.42 5.37
C ILE A 3 20.07 24.19 4.43
N PHE A 4 20.28 23.62 3.24
CA PHE A 4 19.23 23.32 2.25
C PHE A 4 18.31 22.14 2.60
N PHE A 5 18.56 21.41 3.69
CA PHE A 5 17.82 20.18 4.01
C PHE A 5 16.37 20.43 4.45
N TYR A 6 16.07 21.60 5.02
CA TYR A 6 14.75 21.96 5.55
C TYR A 6 14.03 23.01 4.68
N ARG A 7 13.81 22.74 3.39
CA ARG A 7 12.69 23.42 2.72
C ARG A 7 11.41 22.86 3.35
N SER A 8 10.72 23.70 4.12
CA SER A 8 9.59 23.33 4.98
C SER A 8 8.59 22.42 4.27
N PHE A 9 8.12 21.41 4.98
CA PHE A 9 6.99 20.58 4.54
C PHE A 9 5.75 21.48 4.46
N SER A 10 5.55 22.07 3.28
CA SER A 10 4.45 23.00 3.06
C SER A 10 3.13 22.24 3.00
N ALA A 11 2.02 22.93 3.29
CA ALA A 11 0.69 22.37 3.10
C ALA A 11 0.49 21.85 1.66
N LEU A 12 1.06 22.55 0.67
CA LEU A 12 1.04 22.11 -0.72
C LEU A 12 1.80 20.80 -0.95
N THR A 13 2.97 20.64 -0.33
CA THR A 13 3.75 19.39 -0.38
C THR A 13 2.97 18.24 0.24
N PHE A 14 2.38 18.46 1.42
CA PHE A 14 1.54 17.45 2.07
C PHE A 14 0.36 17.05 1.19
N MET A 15 -0.39 18.01 0.65
CA MET A 15 -1.53 17.73 -0.24
C MET A 15 -1.11 16.90 -1.45
N LYS A 16 0.01 17.23 -2.10
CA LYS A 16 0.54 16.45 -3.22
C LYS A 16 0.84 15.00 -2.82
N VAL A 17 1.56 14.79 -1.71
CA VAL A 17 1.89 13.45 -1.21
C VAL A 17 0.63 12.66 -0.85
N PHE A 18 -0.33 13.33 -0.20
CA PHE A 18 -1.63 12.76 0.15
C PHE A 18 -2.37 12.27 -1.10
N PHE A 19 -2.48 13.11 -2.14
CA PHE A 19 -3.11 12.73 -3.41
C PHE A 19 -2.33 11.64 -4.15
N CYS A 20 -1.00 11.61 -4.07
CA CYS A 20 -0.23 10.49 -4.61
C CYS A 20 -0.61 9.16 -3.94
N GLY A 21 -0.77 9.15 -2.61
CA GLY A 21 -1.20 7.96 -1.88
C GLY A 21 -2.60 7.50 -2.28
N LEU A 22 -3.58 8.41 -2.28
CA LEU A 22 -4.95 8.09 -2.70
C LEU A 22 -5.00 7.60 -4.15
N GLY A 23 -4.30 8.29 -5.06
CA GLY A 23 -4.24 7.97 -6.48
C GLY A 23 -3.60 6.60 -6.74
N ALA A 24 -2.52 6.28 -6.05
CA ALA A 24 -1.87 4.97 -6.15
C ALA A 24 -2.78 3.83 -5.65
N THR A 25 -3.49 4.04 -4.54
CA THR A 25 -4.48 3.06 -4.04
C THR A 25 -5.63 2.87 -5.04
N LEU A 26 -6.13 3.96 -5.65
CA LEU A 26 -7.16 3.87 -6.70
C LEU A 26 -6.69 3.09 -7.93
N VAL A 27 -5.46 3.29 -8.38
CA VAL A 27 -4.87 2.53 -9.49
C VAL A 27 -4.82 1.05 -9.15
N MET A 28 -4.38 0.69 -7.95
CA MET A 28 -4.39 -0.70 -7.49
C MET A 28 -5.81 -1.28 -7.43
N ASP A 29 -6.78 -0.56 -6.86
CA ASP A 29 -8.17 -1.04 -6.76
C ASP A 29 -8.78 -1.27 -8.17
N PHE A 30 -8.51 -0.36 -9.10
CA PHE A 30 -8.93 -0.48 -10.48
C PHE A 30 -8.29 -1.70 -11.16
N LEU A 31 -6.96 -1.85 -11.03
CA LEU A 31 -6.23 -2.97 -11.63
C LEU A 31 -6.58 -4.30 -10.97
N ASN A 32 -6.87 -4.35 -9.66
CA ASN A 32 -7.39 -5.54 -8.98
C ASN A 32 -8.75 -5.92 -9.56
N LYS A 33 -9.65 -4.95 -9.74
CA LYS A 33 -10.97 -5.19 -10.34
C LYS A 33 -10.84 -5.75 -11.75
N VAL A 34 -9.98 -5.16 -12.59
CA VAL A 34 -9.73 -5.65 -13.95
C VAL A 34 -9.13 -7.05 -13.92
N GLY A 35 -8.09 -7.29 -13.12
CA GLY A 35 -7.46 -8.61 -13.00
C GLY A 35 -8.42 -9.68 -12.48
N ALA A 36 -9.32 -9.33 -11.56
CA ALA A 36 -10.36 -10.24 -11.07
C ALA A 36 -11.41 -10.56 -12.14
N LEU A 37 -11.79 -9.60 -12.99
CA LEU A 37 -12.69 -9.85 -14.12
C LEU A 37 -12.07 -10.78 -15.17
N LEU A 38 -10.74 -10.73 -15.31
CA LEU A 38 -9.97 -11.61 -16.21
C LEU A 38 -9.59 -12.95 -15.58
N GLY A 39 -9.96 -13.19 -14.31
CA GLY A 39 -9.64 -14.41 -13.57
C GLY A 39 -8.17 -14.56 -13.17
N TRP A 40 -7.37 -13.48 -13.23
CA TRP A 40 -5.93 -13.52 -12.91
C TRP A 40 -5.65 -13.45 -11.42
N VAL A 41 -6.50 -12.74 -10.66
CA VAL A 41 -6.32 -12.49 -9.24
C VAL A 41 -7.63 -12.59 -8.48
N TYR A 42 -7.55 -12.81 -7.17
CA TYR A 42 -8.73 -12.71 -6.32
C TYR A 42 -9.14 -11.24 -6.14
N ARG A 43 -10.45 -11.01 -6.13
CA ARG A 43 -11.01 -9.70 -5.84
C ARG A 43 -10.74 -9.34 -4.39
N MET A 44 -10.22 -8.14 -4.15
CA MET A 44 -9.99 -7.65 -2.80
C MET A 44 -11.32 -7.52 -2.03
N ASP A 45 -11.36 -8.07 -0.82
CA ASP A 45 -12.49 -7.94 0.09
C ASP A 45 -12.21 -6.90 1.18
N LEU A 46 -12.84 -5.73 1.05
CA LEU A 46 -12.71 -4.64 2.02
C LEU A 46 -13.44 -4.93 3.35
N ASN A 47 -14.41 -5.86 3.39
CA ASN A 47 -14.99 -6.29 4.67
C ASN A 47 -13.97 -7.10 5.46
N PHE A 48 -13.27 -8.01 4.79
CA PHE A 48 -12.20 -8.80 5.39
C PHE A 48 -11.13 -7.89 5.99
N LEU A 49 -10.65 -6.90 5.24
CA LEU A 49 -9.69 -5.92 5.72
C LEU A 49 -10.25 -5.06 6.88
N GLY A 50 -11.54 -4.72 6.82
CA GLY A 50 -12.24 -4.03 7.91
C GLY A 50 -12.23 -4.85 9.21
N CYS A 51 -12.38 -6.17 9.12
CA CYS A 51 -12.27 -7.06 10.28
C CYS A 51 -10.85 -7.08 10.84
N VAL A 52 -9.82 -7.05 9.99
CA VAL A 52 -8.41 -6.97 10.44
C VAL A 52 -8.18 -5.72 11.27
N PHE A 53 -8.60 -4.56 10.76
CA PHE A 53 -8.45 -3.30 11.48
C PHE A 53 -9.27 -3.28 12.77
N ASN A 54 -10.49 -3.79 12.75
CA ASN A 54 -11.32 -3.88 13.95
C ASN A 54 -10.65 -4.74 15.03
N GLY A 55 -10.10 -5.90 14.66
CA GLY A 55 -9.29 -6.74 15.55
C GLY A 55 -8.16 -5.97 16.19
N TRP A 56 -7.33 -5.31 15.38
CA TRP A 56 -6.14 -4.58 15.85
C TRP A 56 -6.48 -3.40 16.76
N ILE A 57 -7.54 -2.66 16.46
CA ILE A 57 -8.03 -1.56 17.31
C ILE A 57 -8.47 -2.09 18.68
N ASN A 58 -9.03 -3.31 18.72
CA ASN A 58 -9.44 -3.97 19.96
C ASN A 58 -8.34 -4.83 20.61
N GLY A 59 -7.09 -4.72 20.14
CA GLY A 59 -5.94 -5.44 20.71
C GLY A 59 -5.81 -6.91 20.30
N VAL A 60 -6.61 -7.39 19.35
CA VAL A 60 -6.51 -8.74 18.80
C VAL A 60 -5.70 -8.71 17.51
N TYR A 61 -4.45 -9.16 17.59
CA TYR A 61 -3.50 -9.08 16.46
C TYR A 61 -3.32 -10.39 15.69
N GLU A 62 -3.82 -11.52 16.21
CA GLU A 62 -3.68 -12.83 15.60
C GLU A 62 -5.00 -13.59 15.65
N PHE A 63 -5.39 -14.16 14.51
CA PHE A 63 -6.57 -14.99 14.33
C PHE A 63 -6.14 -16.37 13.83
N LYS A 64 -6.69 -17.44 14.40
CA LYS A 64 -6.32 -18.82 14.02
C LYS A 64 -6.88 -19.19 12.66
N THR A 65 -8.02 -18.61 12.30
CA THR A 65 -8.70 -18.87 11.03
C THR A 65 -9.33 -17.61 10.44
N PRO A 66 -9.52 -17.55 9.11
CA PRO A 66 -10.30 -16.50 8.47
C PRO A 66 -11.73 -16.37 9.02
N ALA A 67 -12.34 -17.47 9.47
CA ALA A 67 -13.69 -17.44 10.05
C ALA A 67 -13.72 -16.70 11.39
N GLU A 68 -12.70 -16.90 12.23
CA GLU A 68 -12.54 -16.18 13.50
C GLU A 68 -12.36 -14.68 13.28
N LEU A 69 -11.56 -14.30 12.28
CA LEU A 69 -11.41 -12.90 11.86
C LEU A 69 -12.76 -12.30 11.46
N LEU A 70 -13.53 -12.97 10.60
CA LEU A 70 -14.84 -12.47 10.17
C LEU A 70 -15.81 -12.35 11.35
N ALA A 71 -15.74 -13.24 12.32
CA ALA A 71 -16.54 -13.19 13.55
C ALA A 71 -16.14 -12.03 14.49
N SER A 72 -14.90 -11.52 14.41
CA SER A 72 -14.46 -10.35 15.18
C SER A 72 -15.23 -9.07 14.83
N GLY A 73 -15.94 -9.08 13.69
CA GLY A 73 -16.69 -7.95 13.18
C GLY A 73 -15.79 -6.91 12.53
N GLY A 74 -16.41 -5.96 11.87
CA GLY A 74 -15.74 -4.95 11.06
C GLY A 74 -16.63 -4.54 9.91
N THR A 75 -16.33 -3.40 9.31
CA THR A 75 -17.14 -2.84 8.24
C THR A 75 -16.31 -2.61 7.00
N LYS A 76 -16.96 -2.68 5.84
CA LYS A 76 -16.40 -2.24 4.56
C LYS A 76 -15.80 -0.84 4.66
N LEU A 77 -16.45 0.05 5.41
CA LEU A 77 -16.00 1.44 5.59
C LEU A 77 -14.68 1.49 6.36
N GLN A 78 -14.54 0.75 7.46
CA GLN A 78 -13.26 0.65 8.18
C GLN A 78 -12.16 0.10 7.27
N GLY A 79 -12.46 -0.97 6.51
CA GLY A 79 -11.52 -1.53 5.55
C GLY A 79 -11.09 -0.52 4.49
N MET A 80 -12.04 0.20 3.90
CA MET A 80 -11.78 1.25 2.91
C MET A 80 -10.96 2.40 3.50
N VAL A 81 -11.32 2.92 4.67
CA VAL A 81 -10.57 4.01 5.32
C VAL A 81 -9.14 3.56 5.62
N GLY A 82 -8.96 2.42 6.27
CA GLY A 82 -7.61 1.93 6.60
C GLY A 82 -6.78 1.61 5.35
N HIS A 83 -7.38 1.05 4.31
CA HIS A 83 -6.73 0.79 3.01
C HIS A 83 -6.13 2.06 2.40
N TYR A 84 -6.91 3.14 2.33
CA TYR A 84 -6.46 4.40 1.76
C TYR A 84 -5.45 5.12 2.67
N LEU A 85 -5.61 5.03 4.00
CA LEU A 85 -4.65 5.58 4.94
C LEU A 85 -3.28 4.88 4.85
N ILE A 86 -3.24 3.56 4.68
CA ILE A 86 -1.99 2.82 4.44
C ILE A 86 -1.35 3.29 3.11
N GLY A 87 -2.14 3.48 2.06
CA GLY A 87 -1.65 4.03 0.80
C GLY A 87 -1.05 5.44 0.94
N VAL A 88 -1.65 6.30 1.75
CA VAL A 88 -1.08 7.62 2.09
C VAL A 88 0.21 7.48 2.90
N PHE A 89 0.23 6.57 3.88
CA PHE A 89 1.42 6.31 4.69
C PHE A 89 2.64 5.91 3.83
N PHE A 90 2.47 4.99 2.88
CA PHE A 90 3.56 4.60 1.98
C PHE A 90 3.98 5.71 1.02
N ALA A 91 3.06 6.58 0.57
CA ALA A 91 3.43 7.77 -0.19
C ALA A 91 4.28 8.74 0.64
N ILE A 92 3.96 8.94 1.92
CA ILE A 92 4.78 9.74 2.84
C ILE A 92 6.17 9.12 3.01
N LEU A 93 6.27 7.80 3.18
CA LEU A 93 7.55 7.10 3.24
C LEU A 93 8.38 7.31 1.98
N LEU A 94 7.78 7.16 0.79
CA LEU A 94 8.47 7.40 -0.48
C LEU A 94 8.99 8.84 -0.55
N PHE A 95 8.19 9.83 -0.17
CA PHE A 95 8.62 11.22 -0.15
C PHE A 95 9.81 11.44 0.79
N ILE A 96 9.75 10.90 2.02
CA ILE A 96 10.83 11.00 3.01
C ILE A 96 12.12 10.37 2.46
N VAL A 97 12.04 9.13 1.97
CA VAL A 97 13.18 8.40 1.38
C VAL A 97 13.77 9.20 0.20
N SER A 98 12.92 9.70 -0.69
CA SER A 98 13.36 10.49 -1.85
C SER A 98 14.13 11.74 -1.44
N ARG A 99 13.74 12.38 -0.34
CA ARG A 99 14.39 13.60 0.17
C ARG A 99 15.68 13.29 0.94
N ILE A 100 15.68 12.24 1.77
CA ILE A 100 16.86 11.83 2.54
C ILE A 100 18.00 11.42 1.60
N PHE A 101 17.69 10.61 0.59
CA PHE A 101 18.68 10.07 -0.35
C PHE A 101 18.86 10.92 -1.61
N LEU A 102 18.17 12.07 -1.71
CA LEU A 102 18.26 13.00 -2.84
C LEU A 102 18.00 12.35 -4.21
N LEU A 103 17.06 11.40 -4.24
CA LEU A 103 16.77 10.58 -5.41
C LEU A 103 16.31 11.43 -6.60
N ASN A 104 16.80 11.10 -7.79
CA ASN A 104 16.32 11.65 -9.06
C ASN A 104 14.99 10.98 -9.48
N LYS A 105 14.35 11.48 -10.55
CA LYS A 105 13.04 10.97 -11.01
C LYS A 105 13.02 9.47 -11.29
N ARG A 106 14.08 8.92 -11.90
CA ARG A 106 14.15 7.49 -12.24
C ARG A 106 14.30 6.65 -10.97
N GLU A 107 15.14 7.12 -10.05
CA GLU A 107 15.36 6.47 -8.76
C GLU A 107 14.09 6.49 -7.89
N VAL A 108 13.31 7.58 -7.91
CA VAL A 108 12.01 7.63 -7.20
C VAL A 108 11.01 6.64 -7.78
N ALA A 109 10.95 6.49 -9.11
CA ALA A 109 10.09 5.49 -9.75
C ALA A 109 10.52 4.06 -9.35
N ALA A 110 11.82 3.78 -9.31
CA ALA A 110 12.33 2.50 -8.82
C ALA A 110 12.00 2.28 -7.34
N ALA A 111 12.21 3.29 -6.49
CA ALA A 111 11.88 3.25 -5.07
C ALA A 111 10.37 3.03 -4.82
N ALA A 112 9.50 3.59 -5.66
CA ALA A 112 8.06 3.35 -5.61
C ALA A 112 7.69 1.87 -5.84
N LEU A 113 8.32 1.22 -6.83
CA LEU A 113 8.13 -0.22 -7.09
C LEU A 113 8.67 -1.08 -5.95
N VAL A 114 9.85 -0.73 -5.42
CA VAL A 114 10.43 -1.41 -4.25
C VAL A 114 9.53 -1.28 -3.03
N LEU A 115 8.95 -0.11 -2.77
CA LEU A 115 7.98 0.09 -1.68
C LEU A 115 6.70 -0.72 -1.90
N GLY A 116 6.18 -0.78 -3.13
CA GLY A 116 5.07 -1.66 -3.48
C GLY A 116 5.40 -3.12 -3.13
N LEU A 117 6.52 -3.65 -3.61
CA LEU A 117 6.96 -5.01 -3.29
C LEU A 117 7.16 -5.21 -1.77
N SER A 118 7.65 -4.21 -1.07
CA SER A 118 7.84 -4.27 0.39
C SER A 118 6.50 -4.38 1.12
N ALA A 119 5.46 -3.68 0.64
CA ALA A 119 4.10 -3.82 1.16
C ALA A 119 3.50 -5.20 0.87
N ALA A 120 3.82 -5.82 -0.27
CA ALA A 120 3.48 -7.22 -0.52
C ALA A 120 4.19 -8.15 0.47
N VAL A 121 5.49 -7.97 0.72
CA VAL A 121 6.23 -8.76 1.71
C VAL A 121 5.58 -8.64 3.08
N PHE A 122 5.25 -7.42 3.52
CA PHE A 122 4.53 -7.17 4.77
C PHE A 122 3.20 -7.94 4.81
N SER A 123 2.42 -7.92 3.73
CA SER A 123 1.18 -8.68 3.64
C SER A 123 1.41 -10.20 3.76
N LEU A 124 2.44 -10.71 3.08
CA LEU A 124 2.74 -12.14 3.01
C LEU A 124 3.28 -12.72 4.32
N ILE A 125 4.00 -11.93 5.13
CA ILE A 125 4.67 -12.40 6.35
C ILE A 125 4.03 -11.89 7.63
N ILE A 126 3.21 -10.84 7.58
CA ILE A 126 2.53 -10.28 8.75
C ILE A 126 1.01 -10.45 8.61
N ILE A 127 0.41 -9.87 7.58
CA ILE A 127 -1.06 -9.85 7.44
C ILE A 127 -1.66 -11.25 7.20
N PHE A 128 -1.08 -12.05 6.32
CA PHE A 128 -1.61 -13.39 6.03
C PHE A 128 -1.46 -14.34 7.23
N PRO A 129 -0.31 -14.40 7.92
CA PRO A 129 -0.21 -15.14 9.18
C PRO A 129 -1.19 -14.63 10.24
N SER A 130 -1.31 -13.31 10.42
CA SER A 130 -2.18 -12.73 11.46
C SER A 130 -3.66 -13.03 11.25
N THR A 131 -4.08 -13.43 10.05
CA THR A 131 -5.48 -13.71 9.70
C THR A 131 -5.78 -15.21 9.59
N GLY A 132 -4.82 -16.07 9.94
CA GLY A 132 -4.97 -17.52 9.83
C GLY A 132 -4.78 -18.09 8.42
N LEU A 133 -4.42 -17.26 7.44
CA LEU A 133 -4.07 -17.68 6.07
C LEU A 133 -2.65 -18.27 5.98
N GLY A 134 -1.86 -18.10 7.03
CA GLY A 134 -0.49 -18.60 7.14
C GLY A 134 0.51 -17.82 6.29
N ILE A 135 1.80 -18.16 6.42
CA ILE A 135 2.88 -17.48 5.70
C ILE A 135 2.67 -17.66 4.19
N TYR A 136 2.82 -16.59 3.42
CA TYR A 136 2.57 -16.54 1.98
C TYR A 136 1.13 -16.87 1.56
N GLY A 137 0.19 -16.98 2.50
CA GLY A 137 -1.21 -17.30 2.21
C GLY A 137 -1.45 -18.76 1.84
N TRP A 138 -0.52 -19.66 2.15
CA TRP A 138 -0.56 -21.08 1.75
C TRP A 138 -1.83 -21.83 2.21
N LYS A 139 -2.50 -21.40 3.28
CA LYS A 139 -3.78 -22.00 3.74
C LYS A 139 -5.01 -21.47 2.99
N GLY A 140 -4.88 -20.38 2.23
CA GLY A 140 -5.98 -19.75 1.48
C GLY A 140 -5.91 -19.95 -0.04
N GLY A 141 -4.98 -20.79 -0.52
CA GLY A 141 -4.81 -21.12 -1.93
C GLY A 141 -3.63 -20.40 -2.61
N VAL A 142 -3.03 -21.07 -3.61
CA VAL A 142 -1.82 -20.60 -4.31
C VAL A 142 -1.99 -19.23 -4.99
N GLY A 143 -3.22 -18.83 -5.31
CA GLY A 143 -3.52 -17.54 -5.95
C GLY A 143 -3.36 -16.32 -5.04
N LEU A 144 -3.33 -16.48 -3.71
CA LEU A 144 -3.21 -15.34 -2.78
C LEU A 144 -1.83 -14.68 -2.85
N PHE A 145 -0.78 -15.49 -3.01
CA PHE A 145 0.58 -14.98 -3.21
C PHE A 145 0.66 -14.11 -4.46
N GLY A 146 0.19 -14.64 -5.60
CA GLY A 146 0.18 -13.91 -6.88
C GLY A 146 -0.72 -12.67 -6.84
N THR A 147 -1.88 -12.77 -6.19
CA THR A 147 -2.80 -11.63 -5.99
C THR A 147 -2.14 -10.52 -5.17
N SER A 148 -1.45 -10.87 -4.09
CA SER A 148 -0.72 -9.91 -3.26
C SER A 148 0.38 -9.21 -4.08
N LEU A 149 1.20 -9.96 -4.82
CA LEU A 149 2.24 -9.37 -5.66
C LEU A 149 1.66 -8.45 -6.73
N TYR A 150 0.63 -8.90 -7.45
CA TYR A 150 -0.03 -8.12 -8.50
C TYR A 150 -0.58 -6.80 -7.97
N ASN A 151 -1.34 -6.85 -6.85
CA ASN A 151 -1.93 -5.66 -6.26
C ASN A 151 -0.86 -4.66 -5.82
N HIS A 152 0.17 -5.12 -5.10
CA HIS A 152 1.16 -4.18 -4.59
C HIS A 152 2.14 -3.68 -5.65
N LEU A 153 2.38 -4.44 -6.73
CA LEU A 153 3.05 -3.93 -7.93
C LEU A 153 2.22 -2.84 -8.61
N ALA A 154 0.90 -3.05 -8.75
CA ALA A 154 -0.02 -2.04 -9.27
C ALA A 154 -0.01 -0.76 -8.41
N TYR A 155 0.04 -0.90 -7.09
CA TYR A 155 0.20 0.23 -6.17
C TYR A 155 1.53 0.97 -6.39
N GLY A 156 2.66 0.24 -6.45
CA GLY A 156 3.98 0.84 -6.71
C GLY A 156 4.03 1.58 -8.06
N PHE A 157 3.39 1.03 -9.09
CA PHE A 157 3.24 1.69 -10.39
C PHE A 157 2.40 2.97 -10.28
N GLY A 158 1.29 2.93 -9.55
CA GLY A 158 0.50 4.11 -9.23
C GLY A 158 1.32 5.20 -8.53
N LEU A 159 2.10 4.84 -7.50
CA LEU A 159 3.00 5.78 -6.82
C LEU A 159 3.98 6.44 -7.79
N ALA A 160 4.65 5.65 -8.65
CA ALA A 160 5.60 6.17 -9.62
C ALA A 160 4.96 7.21 -10.56
N ILE A 161 3.74 6.92 -11.04
CA ILE A 161 2.97 7.83 -11.90
C ILE A 161 2.64 9.14 -11.18
N PHE A 162 2.02 9.07 -10.00
CA PHE A 162 1.55 10.26 -9.31
C PHE A 162 2.70 11.13 -8.78
N PHE A 163 3.81 10.52 -8.32
CA PHE A 163 5.01 11.28 -7.94
C PHE A 163 5.66 11.99 -9.12
N HIS A 164 5.60 11.39 -10.32
CA HIS A 164 6.08 12.05 -11.54
C HIS A 164 5.25 13.30 -11.87
N PHE A 165 3.91 13.20 -11.83
CA PHE A 165 3.01 14.29 -12.18
C PHE A 165 2.94 15.42 -11.15
N THR A 166 3.16 15.13 -9.87
CA THR A 166 3.08 16.16 -8.82
C THR A 166 4.33 17.04 -8.71
N HIS A 167 5.37 16.77 -9.51
CA HIS A 167 6.67 17.44 -9.47
C HIS A 167 7.26 17.47 -8.04
N LEU A 168 7.01 16.43 -7.25
CA LEU A 168 7.57 16.27 -5.91
C LEU A 168 9.07 15.95 -5.94
N VAL A 169 9.58 15.56 -7.11
CA VAL A 169 10.98 15.25 -7.39
C VAL A 169 11.55 16.34 -8.29
N ASP A 170 12.62 17.00 -7.84
CA ASP A 170 13.27 18.07 -8.58
C ASP A 170 13.80 17.56 -9.92
N VAL A 171 13.42 18.24 -11.00
CA VAL A 171 13.73 17.84 -12.39
C VAL A 171 15.17 18.14 -12.78
N ASN A 172 15.87 18.98 -12.00
CA ASN A 172 17.19 19.52 -12.34
C ASN A 172 18.37 18.67 -11.83
N LYS A 173 18.10 17.43 -11.38
CA LYS A 173 19.12 16.43 -11.06
C LYS A 173 18.99 15.25 -12.04
N SER A 174 19.28 15.50 -13.32
CA SER A 174 19.47 14.47 -14.35
C SER A 174 20.94 14.39 -14.72
#